data_AF-A0A2R6PUN2-F1
#
_entry.id   AF-A0A2R6PUN2-F1
#
_cell.length_a   1.000
_cell.length_b   1.000
_cell.length_c   1.000
_cell.angle_alpha   90.00
_cell.angle_beta   90.00
_cell.angle_gamma   90.00
#
_symmetry.space_group_name_H-M   'P 1'
#
loop_
_entity.id
_entity.type
_entity.pdbx_description
1 polymer ?
#
loop_
_entity_poly.entity_id
_entity_poly.type
_entity_poly.pdbx_seq_one_letter_code
_entity_poly.pdbx_strand_id
1 'polypeptide(L)' 'MEAKQKEMGNKKIVTEILPAKTFYRAEEYHQQYLEKGGGQGRKQSAAKGCNDPIRCYG' A
#
# COMPACT_ATOMS: atom_id res chain seq x y z
N MET A 1 -18.09 -6.13 10.47
CA MET A 1 -17.69 -6.84 9.23
C MET A 1 -18.77 -6.75 8.15
N GLU A 2 -20.01 -7.18 8.43
CA GLU A 2 -21.09 -7.20 7.41
C GLU A 2 -21.44 -5.82 6.81
N ALA A 3 -21.37 -4.74 7.60
CA ALA A 3 -21.67 -3.39 7.10
C ALA A 3 -20.63 -2.90 6.07
N LYS A 4 -19.33 -3.07 6.36
CA LYS A 4 -18.22 -2.70 5.46
C LYS A 4 -18.20 -3.53 4.17
N GLN A 5 -18.63 -4.79 4.25
CA GLN A 5 -18.77 -5.68 3.10
C GLN A 5 -19.77 -5.15 2.06
N LYS A 6 -20.89 -4.58 2.52
CA LYS A 6 -21.93 -4.04 1.64
C LYS A 6 -21.50 -2.77 0.90
N GLU A 7 -20.53 -2.03 1.44
CA GLU A 7 -20.00 -0.79 0.84
C GLU A 7 -19.01 -1.04 -0.31
N MET A 8 -18.34 -2.20 -0.35
CA MET A 8 -17.20 -2.47 -1.27
C MET A 8 -17.57 -3.30 -2.51
N GLY A 9 -18.85 -3.29 -2.90
CA GLY A 9 -19.36 -3.96 -4.10
C GLY A 9 -19.70 -5.44 -3.90
N ASN A 10 -19.94 -6.14 -5.00
CA ASN A 10 -20.57 -7.46 -5.00
C ASN A 10 -19.64 -8.63 -4.65
N LYS A 11 -18.34 -8.38 -4.42
CA LYS A 11 -17.35 -9.43 -4.13
C LYS A 11 -17.11 -9.52 -2.62
N LYS A 12 -17.12 -10.74 -2.10
CA LYS A 12 -16.80 -11.01 -0.69
C LYS A 12 -15.37 -10.55 -0.36
N ILE A 13 -15.22 -9.78 0.72
CA ILE A 13 -13.94 -9.38 1.31
C ILE A 13 -13.37 -10.61 2.03
N VAL A 14 -12.14 -10.97 1.66
CA VAL A 14 -11.42 -12.14 2.19
C VAL A 14 -10.27 -11.76 3.12
N THR A 15 -10.20 -10.49 3.55
CA THR A 15 -9.14 -9.99 4.44
C THR A 15 -9.18 -10.69 5.80
N GLU A 16 -8.03 -11.21 6.22
CA GLU A 16 -7.86 -11.89 7.52
C GLU A 16 -7.66 -10.88 8.65
N ILE A 17 -8.30 -11.11 9.80
CA ILE A 17 -8.11 -10.33 11.03
C ILE A 17 -7.49 -11.25 12.07
N LEU A 18 -6.16 -11.21 12.17
CA LEU A 18 -5.36 -12.05 13.07
C LEU A 18 -4.54 -11.18 14.02
N PRO A 19 -4.10 -11.73 15.18
CA PRO A 19 -3.13 -11.05 16.03
C PRO A 19 -1.82 -10.76 15.29
N ALA A 20 -1.19 -9.63 15.60
CA ALA A 20 0.11 -9.27 15.03
C ALA A 20 1.18 -10.29 15.44
N LYS A 21 2.02 -10.70 14.48
CA LYS A 21 3.18 -11.57 14.67
C LYS A 21 4.47 -10.76 14.62
N THR A 22 5.61 -11.41 14.86
CA THR A 22 6.93 -10.81 14.67
C THR A 22 7.06 -10.19 13.27
N PHE A 23 7.47 -8.93 13.23
CA PHE A 23 7.70 -8.20 11.99
C PHE A 23 9.19 -8.25 11.61
N TYR A 24 9.48 -8.74 10.40
CA TYR A 24 10.82 -8.73 9.83
C TYR A 24 10.91 -7.58 8.83
N ARG A 25 11.71 -6.56 9.16
CA ARG A 25 11.92 -5.40 8.27
C ARG A 25 12.61 -5.86 6.98
N ALA A 26 12.04 -5.47 5.84
CA ALA A 26 12.66 -5.68 4.53
C ALA A 26 13.93 -4.85 4.35
N GLU A 27 14.80 -5.27 3.43
CA GLU A 27 16.07 -4.60 3.11
C GLU A 27 15.92 -3.11 2.75
N GLU A 28 16.97 -2.33 2.95
CA GLU A 28 16.89 -0.86 2.91
C GLU A 28 16.53 -0.28 1.52
N TYR A 29 16.82 -1.01 0.45
CA TYR A 29 16.45 -0.59 -0.91
C TYR A 29 14.94 -0.71 -1.19
N HIS A 30 14.20 -1.54 -0.44
CA HIS A 30 12.75 -1.61 -0.55
C HIS A 30 12.04 -0.43 0.14
N GLN A 31 12.72 0.24 1.07
CA GLN A 31 12.14 1.29 1.89
C GLN A 31 12.00 2.57 1.07
N GLN A 32 10.80 3.16 1.08
CA GLN A 32 10.46 4.37 0.30
C GLN A 32 10.84 4.25 -1.19
N TYR A 33 10.70 3.07 -1.79
CA TYR A 33 11.13 2.79 -3.17
C TYR A 33 10.55 3.77 -4.21
N LEU A 34 9.25 4.05 -4.16
CA LEU A 34 8.57 4.96 -5.11
C LEU A 34 8.96 6.44 -4.90
N GLU A 35 9.19 6.84 -3.65
CA GLU A 35 9.68 8.18 -3.31
C GLU A 35 11.13 8.38 -3.77
N LYS A 36 11.95 7.32 -3.70
CA LYS A 36 13.32 7.29 -4.20
C LYS A 36 13.42 7.28 -5.73
N GLY A 37 12.34 6.98 -6.45
CA GLY A 37 12.27 7.06 -7.92
C GLY A 37 11.75 5.81 -8.63
N GLY A 38 11.51 4.72 -7.90
CA GLY A 38 11.07 3.45 -8.47
C GLY A 38 12.01 2.93 -9.58
N GLY A 39 11.49 2.11 -10.49
CA GLY A 39 12.26 1.52 -11.57
C GLY A 39 12.60 2.50 -12.71
N GLN A 40 11.83 3.58 -12.84
CA GLN A 40 11.95 4.56 -13.92
C GLN A 40 12.66 5.86 -13.52
N GLY A 41 13.13 5.98 -12.27
CA GLY A 41 13.71 7.21 -11.73
C GLY A 41 12.73 8.37 -11.52
N ARG A 42 11.41 8.14 -11.72
CA ARG A 42 10.35 9.14 -11.56
C ARG A 42 9.76 9.08 -10.16
N LYS A 43 10.21 9.98 -9.28
CA LYS A 43 9.76 10.04 -7.88
C LYS A 43 8.25 10.29 -7.77
N GLN A 44 7.61 9.64 -6.80
CA GLN A 44 6.22 9.86 -6.41
C GLN A 44 6.16 10.52 -5.03
N SER A 45 5.29 11.51 -4.84
CA SER A 45 5.21 12.29 -3.61
C SER A 45 4.62 11.49 -2.45
N ALA A 46 5.31 11.50 -1.30
CA ALA A 46 4.83 10.95 -0.02
C ALA A 46 4.21 12.03 0.89
N ALA A 47 4.00 13.25 0.38
CA ALA A 47 3.42 14.35 1.15
C ALA A 47 2.02 13.98 1.66
N LYS A 48 1.72 14.36 2.90
CA LYS A 48 0.40 14.11 3.50
C LYS A 48 -0.68 14.82 2.69
N GLY A 49 -1.73 14.09 2.34
CA GLY A 49 -2.84 14.62 1.52
C GLY A 49 -2.55 14.66 0.01
N CYS A 50 -1.40 14.15 -0.45
CA CYS A 50 -1.19 13.92 -1.88
C CYS A 50 -2.23 12.92 -2.42
N ASN A 51 -2.96 13.32 -3.45
CA ASN A 51 -3.98 12.50 -4.11
C ASN A 51 -3.57 12.10 -5.54
N ASP A 52 -2.30 12.27 -5.89
CA ASP A 52 -1.79 11.83 -7.18
C ASP A 52 -1.93 10.29 -7.32
N PRO A 53 -2.32 9.77 -8.48
CA PRO A 53 -2.42 8.32 -8.69
C PRO A 53 -1.07 7.63 -8.47
N ILE A 54 -1.06 6.65 -7.55
CA ILE A 54 0.15 5.87 -7.24
C ILE A 54 0.41 4.86 -8.36
N ARG A 55 1.63 4.90 -8.94
CA ARG A 55 2.10 3.93 -9.94
C ARG A 55 2.82 2.78 -9.24
N CYS A 56 2.50 1.54 -9.63
CA CYS A 56 2.96 0.33 -8.93
C CYS A 56 4.48 0.19 -8.82
N TYR A 57 5.24 0.63 -9.82
CA TYR A 57 6.69 0.34 -9.94
C TYR A 57 7.57 1.57 -10.16
N GLY A 58 7.06 2.76 -9.91
CA GLY A 58 7.72 4.01 -10.28
C GLY A 58 6.99 4.72 -11.38
#